data_AF-A0A2D5UIH1-F1
#
_entry.id   AF-A0A2D5UIH1-F1
#
_cell.length_a   1.000
_cell.length_b   1.000
_cell.length_c   1.000
_cell.angle_alpha   90.00
_cell.angle_beta   90.00
_cell.angle_gamma   90.00
#
_symmetry.space_group_name_H-M   'P 1'
#
loop_
_entity.id
_entity.type
_entity.pdbx_description
1 polymer ?
#
loop_
_entity_poly.entity_id
_entity_poly.type
_entity_poly.pdbx_seq_one_letter_code
_entity_poly.pdbx_strand_id
1 'polypeptide(L)'
;MTIKEFKINLLPLKNRLFRLSLSMLNNHDDAEDAVQEVYIKIWKMQHKLNNLKNTEAFMMTVARNYCLDKLKSKRNQFLSLNDNVANNTFPSPADTNEQADLVDKVKQVMQRLPEQQRTIVNLRDVEGYDYDEIIEITVWDINYLRVNLSRGRKKIKDSIIKLQHNETGQARSSLPKEYDLNGKSHVTD
;
A
#
# COMPACT_ATOMS: atom_id res chain seq x y z
N MET A 1 -31.87 6.55 -6.45
CA MET A 1 -31.08 5.59 -7.24
C MET A 1 -31.82 4.27 -7.37
N THR A 2 -31.91 3.70 -8.57
CA THR A 2 -32.48 2.37 -8.83
C THR A 2 -31.44 1.26 -8.61
N ILE A 3 -31.89 0.01 -8.42
CA ILE A 3 -30.99 -1.16 -8.30
C ILE A 3 -30.10 -1.30 -9.56
N LYS A 4 -30.66 -0.97 -10.73
CA LYS A 4 -29.94 -1.01 -12.00
C LYS A 4 -28.81 0.03 -12.05
N GLU A 5 -29.09 1.26 -11.62
CA GLU A 5 -28.08 2.32 -11.51
C GLU A 5 -26.96 1.94 -10.53
N PHE A 6 -27.31 1.37 -9.37
CA PHE A 6 -26.32 0.89 -8.40
C PHE A 6 -25.37 -0.13 -9.04
N LYS A 7 -25.92 -1.12 -9.74
CA LYS A 7 -25.13 -2.19 -10.38
C LYS A 7 -24.19 -1.67 -11.46
N ILE A 8 -24.65 -0.72 -12.26
CA ILE A 8 -23.88 -0.19 -13.40
C ILE A 8 -22.82 0.80 -12.91
N ASN A 9 -23.18 1.71 -12.00
CA ASN A 9 -22.31 2.83 -11.66
C ASN A 9 -21.41 2.55 -10.45
N LEU A 10 -21.85 1.71 -9.50
CA LEU A 10 -21.15 1.58 -8.22
C LEU A 10 -20.37 0.26 -8.10
N LEU A 11 -20.90 -0.86 -8.58
CA LEU A 11 -20.17 -2.15 -8.52
C LEU A 11 -18.80 -2.16 -9.21
N PRO A 12 -18.57 -1.44 -10.33
CA PRO A 12 -17.24 -1.36 -10.93
C PRO A 12 -16.17 -0.75 -10.01
N LEU A 13 -16.56 0.02 -8.99
CA LEU A 13 -15.65 0.63 -8.02
C LEU A 13 -15.04 -0.40 -7.06
N LYS A 14 -15.53 -1.65 -7.03
CA LYS A 14 -15.05 -2.72 -6.14
C LYS A 14 -13.54 -2.83 -6.14
N ASN A 15 -12.92 -2.85 -7.31
CA ASN A 15 -11.47 -3.04 -7.44
C ASN A 15 -10.68 -1.84 -6.92
N ARG A 16 -11.18 -0.62 -7.11
CA ARG A 16 -10.57 0.62 -6.60
C ARG A 16 -10.64 0.67 -5.07
N LEU A 17 -11.82 0.37 -4.52
CA LEU A 17 -12.04 0.27 -3.07
C LEU A 17 -11.13 -0.80 -2.45
N PHE A 18 -11.02 -1.96 -3.09
CA PHE A 18 -10.19 -3.05 -2.62
C PHE A 18 -8.71 -2.68 -2.62
N ARG A 19 -8.18 -2.11 -3.72
CA ARG A 19 -6.77 -1.68 -3.79
C ARG A 19 -6.45 -0.59 -2.76
N LEU A 20 -7.36 0.37 -2.55
CA LEU A 20 -7.21 1.36 -1.48
C LEU A 20 -7.16 0.71 -0.11
N SER A 21 -8.12 -0.15 0.20
CA SER A 21 -8.24 -0.79 1.50
C SER A 21 -7.06 -1.72 1.78
N LEU A 22 -6.63 -2.50 0.78
CA LEU A 22 -5.47 -3.38 0.87
C LEU A 22 -4.18 -2.58 1.07
N SER A 23 -4.03 -1.46 0.36
CA SER A 23 -2.89 -0.56 0.56
C SER A 23 -2.87 -0.02 2.00
N MET A 24 -4.01 0.32 2.59
CA MET A 24 -4.07 0.87 3.94
C MET A 24 -3.91 -0.17 5.04
N LEU A 25 -4.58 -1.33 4.91
CA LEU A 25 -4.74 -2.34 5.97
C LEU A 25 -3.70 -3.46 5.90
N ASN A 26 -3.10 -3.69 4.73
CA ASN A 26 -2.13 -4.77 4.48
C ASN A 26 -2.63 -6.16 4.90
N ASN A 27 -3.93 -6.40 4.80
CA ASN A 27 -4.57 -7.68 5.08
C ASN A 27 -5.71 -7.85 4.07
N HIS A 28 -5.75 -9.02 3.41
CA HIS A 28 -6.70 -9.30 2.34
C HIS A 28 -8.14 -9.31 2.87
N ASP A 29 -8.39 -10.07 3.93
CA ASP A 29 -9.73 -10.23 4.52
C ASP A 29 -10.27 -8.91 5.05
N ASP A 30 -9.47 -8.14 5.79
CA ASP A 30 -9.86 -6.81 6.27
C ASP A 30 -10.15 -5.83 5.10
N ALA A 31 -9.47 -5.99 3.96
CA ALA A 31 -9.71 -5.18 2.77
C ALA A 31 -11.01 -5.59 2.06
N GLU A 32 -11.32 -6.89 2.00
CA GLU A 32 -12.61 -7.37 1.50
C GLU A 32 -13.76 -6.91 2.40
N ASP A 33 -13.60 -6.99 3.72
CA ASP A 33 -14.56 -6.49 4.70
C ASP A 33 -14.80 -4.99 4.52
N ALA A 34 -13.74 -4.20 4.33
CA ALA A 34 -13.85 -2.77 4.07
C ALA A 34 -14.70 -2.47 2.83
N VAL A 35 -14.50 -3.23 1.75
CA VAL A 35 -15.30 -3.09 0.53
C VAL A 35 -16.77 -3.42 0.79
N GLN A 36 -17.05 -4.50 1.52
CA GLN A 36 -18.40 -4.90 1.87
C GLN A 36 -19.10 -3.84 2.72
N GLU A 37 -18.45 -3.35 3.77
CA GLU A 37 -18.96 -2.32 4.66
C GLU A 37 -19.26 -1.00 3.92
N VAL A 38 -18.40 -0.62 2.98
CA VAL A 38 -18.66 0.53 2.10
C VAL A 38 -19.94 0.32 1.31
N TYR A 39 -20.09 -0.79 0.60
CA TYR A 39 -21.30 -1.05 -0.19
C TYR A 39 -22.58 -1.09 0.67
N ILE A 40 -22.52 -1.72 1.85
CA ILE A 40 -23.64 -1.76 2.79
C ILE A 40 -24.02 -0.34 3.23
N LYS A 41 -23.04 0.49 3.58
CA LYS A 41 -23.29 1.88 4.00
C LYS A 41 -23.87 2.72 2.89
N ILE A 42 -23.36 2.57 1.66
CA ILE A 42 -23.85 3.27 0.47
C ILE A 42 -25.28 2.83 0.14
N TRP A 43 -25.56 1.54 0.21
CA TRP A 43 -26.91 1.01 0.01
C TRP A 43 -27.91 1.57 1.02
N LYS A 44 -27.54 1.60 2.31
CA LYS A 44 -28.38 2.22 3.37
C LYS A 44 -28.61 3.71 3.13
N MET A 45 -27.69 4.39 2.46
CA MET A 45 -27.77 5.82 2.15
C MET A 45 -28.30 6.12 0.74
N GLN A 46 -28.78 5.13 -0.01
CA GLN A 46 -29.12 5.25 -1.43
C GLN A 46 -30.06 6.41 -1.80
N HIS A 47 -30.96 6.80 -0.89
CA HIS A 47 -31.89 7.91 -1.09
C HIS A 47 -31.21 9.28 -1.05
N LYS A 48 -30.04 9.39 -0.41
CA LYS A 48 -29.25 10.63 -0.29
C LYS A 48 -28.17 10.76 -1.37
N LEU A 49 -27.81 9.65 -2.04
CA LEU A 49 -26.74 9.63 -3.05
C LEU A 49 -27.07 10.50 -4.27
N ASN A 50 -28.35 10.62 -4.63
CA ASN A 50 -28.79 11.46 -5.76
C ASN A 50 -28.42 12.95 -5.58
N ASN A 51 -28.13 13.39 -4.36
CA ASN A 51 -27.74 14.78 -4.05
C ASN A 51 -26.22 14.97 -3.99
N LEU A 52 -25.43 13.90 -4.13
CA LEU A 52 -23.98 14.00 -4.11
C LEU A 52 -23.46 14.39 -5.50
N LYS A 53 -22.55 15.35 -5.53
CA LYS A 53 -21.85 15.74 -6.77
C LYS A 53 -20.98 14.60 -7.28
N ASN A 54 -20.25 13.93 -6.40
CA ASN A 54 -19.35 12.84 -6.74
C ASN A 54 -19.57 11.63 -5.83
N THR A 55 -20.30 10.64 -6.34
CA THR A 55 -20.58 9.41 -5.57
C THR A 55 -19.32 8.55 -5.43
N GLU A 56 -18.43 8.55 -6.42
CA GLU A 56 -17.18 7.79 -6.37
C GLU A 56 -16.24 8.35 -5.30
N ALA A 57 -16.00 9.66 -5.29
CA ALA A 57 -15.18 10.29 -4.24
C ALA A 57 -15.76 10.05 -2.84
N PHE A 58 -17.10 10.09 -2.71
CA PHE A 58 -17.76 9.75 -1.45
C PHE A 58 -17.50 8.29 -1.03
N MET A 59 -17.60 7.33 -1.96
CA MET A 59 -17.30 5.91 -1.68
C MET A 59 -15.84 5.71 -1.26
N MET A 60 -14.90 6.36 -1.94
CA MET A 60 -13.48 6.34 -1.57
C MET A 60 -13.22 6.96 -0.20
N THR A 61 -13.94 8.04 0.13
CA THR A 61 -13.90 8.68 1.46
C THR A 61 -14.37 7.71 2.54
N VAL A 62 -15.50 7.04 2.31
CA VAL A 62 -16.06 6.05 3.24
C VAL A 62 -15.08 4.90 3.46
N ALA A 63 -14.47 4.37 2.39
CA ALA A 63 -13.48 3.30 2.47
C ALA A 63 -12.25 3.72 3.28
N ARG A 64 -11.69 4.90 2.96
CA ARG A 64 -10.56 5.48 3.68
C ARG A 64 -10.86 5.59 5.17
N ASN A 65 -11.99 6.19 5.54
CA ASN A 65 -12.35 6.40 6.93
C ASN A 65 -12.55 5.07 7.68
N TYR A 66 -13.21 4.09 7.06
CA TYR A 66 -13.33 2.75 7.64
C TYR A 66 -11.95 2.12 7.92
N CYS A 67 -11.02 2.24 6.97
CA CYS A 67 -9.66 1.73 7.15
C CYS A 67 -8.93 2.46 8.30
N LEU A 68 -9.06 3.78 8.40
CA LEU A 68 -8.48 4.56 9.50
C LEU A 68 -9.02 4.13 10.87
N ASP A 69 -10.34 3.94 10.96
CA ASP A 69 -10.99 3.50 12.19
C ASP A 69 -10.52 2.11 12.60
N LYS A 70 -10.40 1.19 11.64
CA LYS A 70 -9.87 -0.16 11.86
C LYS A 70 -8.40 -0.13 12.32
N LEU A 71 -7.55 0.68 11.70
CA LEU A 71 -6.14 0.85 12.08
C LEU A 71 -6.01 1.44 13.50
N LYS A 72 -6.83 2.44 13.83
CA LYS A 72 -6.90 3.04 15.16
C LYS A 72 -7.34 2.02 16.21
N SER A 73 -8.37 1.22 15.90
CA SER A 73 -8.87 0.15 16.78
C SER A 73 -7.79 -0.90 17.05
N LYS A 74 -7.11 -1.40 16.00
CA LYS A 74 -5.98 -2.35 16.14
C LYS A 74 -4.86 -1.77 17.02
N ARG A 75 -4.51 -0.50 16.83
CA ARG A 75 -3.51 0.18 17.67
C ARG A 75 -3.94 0.26 19.13
N ASN A 76 -5.21 0.59 19.39
CA ASN A 76 -5.73 0.68 20.75
C ASN A 76 -5.79 -0.69 21.44
N GLN A 77 -6.21 -1.74 20.72
CA GLN A 77 -6.20 -3.11 21.23
C GLN A 77 -4.77 -3.53 21.62
N PHE A 78 -3.79 -3.21 20.78
CA PHE A 78 -2.39 -3.48 21.08
C PHE A 78 -1.92 -2.73 22.35
N LEU A 79 -2.28 -1.46 22.50
CA LEU A 79 -1.95 -0.67 23.70
C LEU A 79 -2.63 -1.21 24.98
N SER A 80 -3.89 -1.65 24.89
CA SER A 80 -4.61 -2.25 26.02
C SER A 80 -4.07 -3.61 26.44
N LEU A 81 -3.43 -4.34 25.52
CA LEU A 81 -2.76 -5.61 25.81
C LEU A 81 -1.32 -5.40 26.35
N ASN A 82 -0.77 -4.19 26.22
CA ASN A 82 0.66 -3.88 26.43
C ASN A 82 1.04 -3.36 27.83
N ASP A 83 0.17 -3.49 28.85
CA ASP A 83 0.62 -3.37 30.25
C ASP A 83 1.60 -4.50 30.66
N ASN A 84 1.88 -5.49 29.78
CA ASN A 84 2.94 -6.48 29.96
C ASN A 84 3.68 -6.82 28.65
N VAL A 85 4.55 -5.94 28.17
CA VAL A 85 5.71 -6.17 27.27
C VAL A 85 5.77 -5.18 26.10
N ALA A 86 6.88 -4.44 26.07
CA ALA A 86 7.22 -3.45 25.07
C ALA A 86 7.50 -4.05 23.67
N ASN A 87 7.24 -3.23 22.66
CA ASN A 87 7.79 -3.28 21.30
C ASN A 87 7.49 -4.54 20.47
N ASN A 88 6.34 -4.57 19.78
CA ASN A 88 6.23 -5.36 18.55
C ASN A 88 6.06 -4.46 17.33
N THR A 89 7.15 -4.38 16.58
CA THR A 89 7.16 -4.14 15.14
C THR A 89 6.12 -5.05 14.47
N PHE A 90 5.26 -4.48 13.63
CA PHE A 90 4.29 -5.24 12.85
C PHE A 90 4.94 -6.45 12.16
N PRO A 91 4.34 -7.65 12.20
CA PRO A 91 4.89 -8.81 11.52
C PRO A 91 4.85 -8.54 10.02
N SER A 92 6.04 -8.40 9.41
CA SER A 92 6.22 -8.54 7.97
C SER A 92 6.16 -10.03 7.69
N PRO A 93 5.27 -10.52 6.79
CA PRO A 93 5.45 -11.84 6.22
C PRO A 93 6.81 -11.83 5.51
N ALA A 94 7.78 -12.52 6.07
CA ALA A 94 8.97 -12.92 5.36
C ALA A 94 8.64 -14.30 4.81
N ASP A 95 8.44 -14.39 3.49
CA ASP A 95 8.61 -15.66 2.80
C ASP A 95 9.20 -15.44 1.41
N THR A 96 10.23 -16.25 1.23
CA THR A 96 11.18 -16.43 0.14
C THR A 96 10.50 -16.76 -1.18
N ASN A 97 10.73 -15.95 -2.21
CA ASN A 97 10.65 -16.40 -3.60
C ASN A 97 11.58 -15.53 -4.45
N GLU A 98 12.76 -16.04 -4.81
CA GLU A 98 13.86 -15.28 -5.41
C GLU A 98 13.62 -14.81 -6.85
N GLN A 99 12.42 -15.04 -7.40
CA GLN A 99 12.01 -14.54 -8.73
C GLN A 99 10.63 -13.85 -8.76
N ALA A 100 9.97 -13.66 -7.60
CA ALA A 100 8.70 -12.93 -7.51
C ALA A 100 8.94 -11.41 -7.59
N ASP A 101 8.98 -10.97 -8.85
CA ASP A 101 8.51 -9.72 -9.45
C ASP A 101 8.71 -8.41 -8.69
N LEU A 102 9.33 -7.43 -9.37
CA LEU A 102 9.53 -6.04 -8.90
C LEU A 102 8.27 -5.44 -8.26
N VAL A 103 7.09 -5.85 -8.72
CA VAL A 103 5.78 -5.48 -8.17
C VAL A 103 5.65 -5.79 -6.69
N ASP A 104 6.05 -6.97 -6.22
CA ASP A 104 5.91 -7.34 -4.81
C ASP A 104 6.91 -6.59 -3.92
N LYS A 105 8.11 -6.32 -4.44
CA LYS A 105 9.07 -5.41 -3.79
C LYS A 105 8.51 -4.00 -3.65
N VAL A 106 7.86 -3.47 -4.69
CA VAL A 106 7.18 -2.16 -4.65
C VAL A 106 6.04 -2.17 -3.61
N LYS A 107 5.22 -3.23 -3.56
CA LYS A 107 4.17 -3.37 -2.54
C LYS A 107 4.75 -3.35 -1.13
N GLN A 108 5.83 -4.08 -0.87
CA GLN A 108 6.49 -4.08 0.45
C GLN A 108 7.03 -2.69 0.82
N VAL A 109 7.63 -1.98 -0.14
CA VAL A 109 8.11 -0.61 0.05
C VAL A 109 6.95 0.34 0.35
N MET A 110 5.85 0.22 -0.38
CA MET A 110 4.62 0.99 -0.15
C MET A 110 4.11 0.79 1.28
N GLN A 111 4.13 -0.43 1.81
CA GLN A 111 3.69 -0.71 3.17
C GLN A 111 4.53 -0.04 4.25
N ARG A 112 5.81 0.24 3.98
CA ARG A 112 6.72 0.95 4.90
C ARG A 112 6.52 2.46 4.91
N LEU A 113 5.72 3.01 3.99
CA LEU A 113 5.40 4.42 4.00
C LEU A 113 4.50 4.77 5.20
N PRO A 114 4.65 5.97 5.77
CA PRO A 114 3.63 6.55 6.63
C PRO A 114 2.27 6.51 5.95
N GLU A 115 1.23 6.21 6.73
CA GLU A 115 -0.14 6.02 6.27
C GLU A 115 -0.59 7.13 5.31
N GLN A 116 -0.37 8.40 5.64
CA GLN A 116 -0.81 9.51 4.80
C GLN A 116 -0.08 9.53 3.45
N GLN A 117 1.22 9.23 3.44
CA GLN A 117 2.01 9.15 2.20
C GLN A 117 1.55 7.96 1.35
N ARG A 118 1.28 6.81 1.98
CA ARG A 118 0.78 5.61 1.32
C ARG A 118 -0.57 5.85 0.67
N THR A 119 -1.52 6.44 1.39
CA THR A 119 -2.85 6.78 0.87
C THR A 119 -2.76 7.73 -0.32
N ILE A 120 -1.97 8.81 -0.22
CA ILE A 120 -1.83 9.80 -1.30
C ILE A 120 -1.17 9.19 -2.54
N VAL A 121 -0.09 8.43 -2.37
CA VAL A 121 0.56 7.75 -3.49
C VAL A 121 -0.41 6.77 -4.14
N ASN A 122 -1.18 6.00 -3.37
CA ASN A 122 -2.12 5.05 -3.92
C ASN A 122 -3.23 5.75 -4.73
N LEU A 123 -3.85 6.79 -4.18
CA LEU A 123 -4.88 7.54 -4.90
C LEU A 123 -4.33 8.19 -6.18
N ARG A 124 -3.12 8.75 -6.15
CA ARG A 124 -2.53 9.45 -7.29
C ARG A 124 -1.91 8.54 -8.34
N ASP A 125 -1.04 7.64 -7.90
CA ASP A 125 -0.15 6.88 -8.79
C ASP A 125 -0.72 5.49 -9.15
N VAL A 126 -1.68 4.96 -8.37
CA VAL A 126 -2.34 3.66 -8.64
C VAL A 126 -3.75 3.85 -9.17
N GLU A 127 -4.57 4.67 -8.52
CA GLU A 127 -5.96 4.90 -8.95
C GLU A 127 -6.11 6.00 -10.00
N GLY A 128 -5.10 6.88 -10.13
CA GLY A 128 -5.04 7.89 -11.18
C GLY A 128 -5.85 9.16 -10.92
N TYR A 129 -6.28 9.41 -9.68
CA TYR A 129 -7.03 10.62 -9.33
C TYR A 129 -6.18 11.87 -9.48
N ASP A 130 -6.80 12.97 -9.90
CA ASP A 130 -6.17 14.28 -9.90
C ASP A 130 -6.10 14.89 -8.48
N TYR A 131 -5.53 16.09 -8.36
CA TYR A 131 -5.42 16.71 -7.05
C TYR A 131 -6.77 17.13 -6.46
N ASP A 132 -7.69 17.60 -7.28
CA ASP A 132 -8.99 18.12 -6.83
C ASP A 132 -9.89 16.98 -6.36
N GLU A 133 -9.86 15.84 -7.05
CA GLU A 133 -10.53 14.60 -6.64
C GLU A 133 -9.94 14.05 -5.34
N ILE A 134 -8.61 14.08 -5.17
CA ILE A 134 -7.98 13.65 -3.91
C ILE A 134 -8.36 14.59 -2.76
N ILE A 135 -8.46 15.90 -3.01
CA ILE A 135 -8.96 16.87 -2.02
C ILE A 135 -10.40 16.51 -1.62
N GLU A 136 -11.26 16.17 -2.59
CA GLU A 136 -12.63 15.73 -2.29
C GLU A 136 -12.68 14.46 -1.43
N ILE A 137 -11.79 13.50 -1.72
CA ILE A 137 -11.71 12.21 -1.00
C ILE A 137 -11.13 12.36 0.41
N THR A 138 -10.12 13.22 0.58
CA THR A 138 -9.28 13.25 1.80
C THR A 138 -9.50 14.46 2.68
N VAL A 139 -10.09 15.54 2.13
CA VAL A 139 -10.25 16.85 2.77
C VAL A 139 -8.91 17.49 3.15
N TRP A 140 -7.80 17.02 2.58
CA TRP A 140 -6.47 17.62 2.74
C TRP A 140 -6.27 18.78 1.76
N ASP A 141 -5.46 19.76 2.14
CA ASP A 141 -5.12 20.86 1.26
C ASP A 141 -4.08 20.47 0.19
N ILE A 142 -4.05 21.23 -0.90
CA ILE A 142 -3.17 20.97 -2.05
C ILE A 142 -1.67 20.95 -1.68
N ASN A 143 -1.24 21.77 -0.72
CA ASN A 143 0.17 21.82 -0.32
C ASN A 143 0.54 20.57 0.47
N TYR A 144 -0.34 20.13 1.37
CA TYR A 144 -0.19 18.87 2.09
C TYR A 144 -0.07 17.69 1.12
N LEU A 145 -0.92 17.64 0.08
CA LEU A 145 -0.86 16.59 -0.95
C LEU A 145 0.47 16.60 -1.69
N ARG A 146 0.91 17.76 -2.20
CA ARG A 146 2.16 17.89 -2.97
C ARG A 146 3.38 17.48 -2.14
N VAL A 147 3.45 17.93 -0.88
CA VAL A 147 4.56 17.60 0.01
C VAL A 147 4.60 16.12 0.34
N ASN A 148 3.46 15.52 0.71
CA ASN A 148 3.42 14.10 1.07
C ASN A 148 3.61 13.18 -0.14
N LEU A 149 3.06 13.53 -1.30
CA LEU A 149 3.30 12.79 -2.54
C LEU A 149 4.78 12.80 -2.93
N SER A 150 5.42 13.97 -2.87
CA SER A 150 6.86 14.10 -3.15
C SER A 150 7.69 13.25 -2.19
N ARG A 151 7.42 13.33 -0.88
CA ARG A 151 8.10 12.53 0.14
C ARG A 151 7.86 11.02 -0.04
N GLY A 152 6.63 10.63 -0.36
CA GLY A 152 6.27 9.23 -0.64
C GLY A 152 7.04 8.67 -1.83
N ARG A 153 7.00 9.36 -2.97
CA ARG A 153 7.73 8.99 -4.19
C ARG A 153 9.24 8.91 -3.96
N LYS A 154 9.81 9.88 -3.22
CA LYS A 154 11.23 9.86 -2.87
C LYS A 154 11.59 8.62 -2.05
N LYS A 155 10.81 8.30 -1.00
CA LYS A 155 11.04 7.10 -0.19
C LYS A 155 10.92 5.81 -1.00
N ILE A 156 9.96 5.72 -1.91
CA ILE A 156 9.81 4.57 -2.79
C ILE A 156 11.05 4.42 -3.67
N LYS A 157 11.44 5.49 -4.36
CA LYS A 157 12.63 5.53 -5.22
C LYS A 157 13.89 5.11 -4.45
N ASP A 158 14.15 5.73 -3.31
CA ASP A 158 15.33 5.46 -2.49
C ASP A 158 15.36 4.00 -2.01
N SER A 159 14.19 3.42 -1.69
CA SER A 159 14.09 2.02 -1.27
C SER A 159 14.33 1.04 -2.41
N ILE A 160 13.78 1.30 -3.60
CA ILE A 160 14.00 0.46 -4.79
C ILE A 160 15.47 0.50 -5.21
N ILE A 161 16.10 1.68 -5.22
CA ILE A 161 17.53 1.82 -5.54
C ILE A 161 18.37 0.96 -4.59
N LYS A 162 18.08 0.98 -3.28
CA LYS A 162 18.78 0.15 -2.29
C LYS A 162 18.61 -1.34 -2.56
N LEU A 163 17.41 -1.78 -2.91
CA LEU A 163 17.15 -3.19 -3.24
C LEU A 163 17.97 -3.63 -4.47
N GLN A 164 18.02 -2.83 -5.53
CA GLN A 164 18.81 -3.10 -6.74
C GLN A 164 20.32 -3.16 -6.48
N HIS A 165 20.84 -2.26 -5.63
CA HIS A 165 22.27 -2.28 -5.27
C HIS A 165 22.64 -3.52 -4.45
N ASN A 166 21.77 -3.97 -3.55
CA ASN A 166 21.99 -5.18 -2.76
C ASN A 166 22.02 -6.45 -3.62
N GLU A 167 21.16 -6.53 -4.65
CA GLU A 167 21.15 -7.62 -5.63
C GLU A 167 22.44 -7.65 -6.47
N THR A 168 22.93 -6.47 -6.86
CA THR A 168 24.18 -6.34 -7.65
C THR A 168 25.43 -6.68 -6.81
N GLY A 169 25.40 -6.39 -5.50
CA GLY A 169 26.47 -6.75 -4.56
C GLY A 169 26.55 -8.26 -4.29
N GLN A 170 25.40 -8.93 -4.16
CA GLN A 170 25.32 -10.39 -3.99
C GLN A 170 25.76 -11.14 -5.25
N ALA A 171 25.40 -10.65 -6.45
CA ALA A 171 25.84 -11.27 -7.71
C ALA A 171 27.37 -11.27 -7.90
N ARG A 172 28.09 -10.27 -7.36
CA ARG A 172 29.57 -10.21 -7.41
C ARG A 172 30.27 -11.13 -6.41
N SER A 173 29.65 -11.45 -5.27
CA SER A 173 30.23 -12.40 -4.29
C SER A 173 30.04 -13.87 -4.67
N SER A 174 29.15 -14.16 -5.62
CA SER A 174 28.81 -15.51 -6.08
C SER A 174 29.57 -15.96 -7.33
N LEU A 175 30.45 -15.11 -7.88
CA LEU A 175 31.32 -15.50 -9.00
C LEU A 175 32.38 -16.48 -8.49
N PRO A 176 32.57 -17.65 -9.14
CA PRO A 176 33.67 -18.55 -8.81
C PRO A 176 34.98 -17.77 -8.94
N LYS A 177 35.86 -17.86 -7.92
CA LYS A 177 37.23 -17.35 -8.03
C LYS A 177 37.83 -17.94 -9.31
N GLU A 178 38.22 -17.06 -10.24
CA GLU A 178 38.93 -17.45 -11.46
C GLU A 178 40.09 -18.37 -11.10
N TYR A 179 40.19 -19.51 -11.79
CA TYR A 179 41.36 -20.37 -11.74
C TYR A 179 42.58 -19.54 -12.16
N ASP A 180 43.57 -19.44 -11.29
CA ASP A 180 44.88 -18.87 -11.60
C ASP A 180 45.53 -19.70 -12.71
N LEU A 181 45.45 -19.18 -13.95
CA LEU A 181 46.22 -19.65 -15.10
C LEU A 181 47.66 -19.17 -14.98
N ASN A 182 48.40 -19.70 -14.01
CA ASN A 182 49.86 -19.65 -14.01
C ASN A 182 50.42 -20.86 -13.28
N GLY A 183 50.49 -21.97 -14.00
CA GLY A 183 51.21 -23.15 -13.56
C GLY A 183 52.67 -22.81 -13.26
N LYS A 184 53.09 -23.06 -12.02
CA LYS A 184 54.48 -23.36 -11.68
C LYS A 184 54.54 -24.45 -10.63
N SER A 185 55.05 -25.59 -11.08
CA SER A 185 55.55 -26.70 -10.29
C SER A 185 56.68 -26.23 -9.38
N HIS A 186 56.65 -26.59 -8.10
CA HIS A 186 57.89 -26.67 -7.33
C HIS A 186 57.90 -27.94 -6.48
N VAL A 187 58.76 -28.86 -6.91
CA VAL A 187 59.36 -29.94 -6.13
C VAL A 187 60.51 -29.33 -5.34
N THR A 188 60.63 -29.68 -4.07
CA THR A 188 61.84 -29.78 -3.20
C THR A 188 61.32 -29.99 -1.78
N ASP A 189 61.77 -30.91 -0.93
CA ASP A 189 62.73 -32.01 -0.96
C ASP A 189 62.23 -33.07 0.05
#